data_AF-A0A4Z0MQG1-F1
#
_entry.id   AF-A0A4Z0MQG1-F1
#
_cell.length_a   1.000
_cell.length_b   1.000
_cell.length_c   1.000
_cell.angle_alpha   90.00
_cell.angle_beta   90.00
_cell.angle_gamma   90.00
#
_symmetry.space_group_name_H-M   'P 1'
#
loop_
_entity.id
_entity.type
_entity.pdbx_description
1 polymer ?
#
loop_
_entity_poly.entity_id
_entity_poly.type
_entity_poly.pdbx_seq_one_letter_code
_entity_poly.pdbx_strand_id
1 'polypeptide(L)'
;MHLTTSNSAGTDPRADNRHRPPGRDTFHTTTAPLIVTPTFLTRADNTPRTERQIDEGSNKGHQGQELESPEAEPNEVALETNPNLSLEHWNEYWRKVHGPKFAYEEPGTDNEPVLRYDQVHRVAGGPSSFFHPPYRAMTQPDGKLVADPWAQVPAYQRPRFDGFAYIAYAAEADIQRVLKQEQYTKRIIADEQTAFRLVTREITREYILLPSAQHRDPISLVKIHYRRPELSREAFQQRLLRQHAPLVLAQPATHTYVRRYAQLHNIGSSQQPDPEGELIDAISVLAFASMNDVEDYLVSEDYRTIAADEAEFTDIGRSEYWTGINYSVINRLLPELATVY
;
A
#
# COMPACT_ATOMS: atom_id res chain seq x y z
N MET A 1 -34.31 41.42 -16.04
CA MET A 1 -32.86 41.36 -16.33
C MET A 1 -32.28 40.22 -15.51
N HIS A 2 -32.06 39.08 -16.15
CA HIS A 2 -31.49 37.90 -15.50
C HIS A 2 -30.00 38.13 -15.21
N LEU A 3 -29.64 38.08 -13.93
CA LEU A 3 -28.27 37.87 -13.49
C LEU A 3 -27.94 36.39 -13.71
N THR A 4 -27.22 36.10 -14.79
CA THR A 4 -26.49 34.85 -14.95
C THR A 4 -25.27 34.89 -14.04
N THR A 5 -25.39 34.40 -12.82
CA THR A 5 -24.23 33.95 -12.05
C THR A 5 -23.84 32.56 -12.57
N SER A 6 -22.92 32.52 -13.52
CA SER A 6 -22.19 31.29 -13.84
C SER A 6 -21.31 30.95 -12.65
N ASN A 7 -21.86 30.24 -11.68
CA ASN A 7 -21.06 29.57 -10.67
C ASN A 7 -20.49 28.30 -11.32
N SER A 8 -19.52 28.45 -12.21
CA SER A 8 -18.62 27.33 -12.50
C SER A 8 -17.94 27.01 -11.18
N ALA A 9 -18.24 25.85 -10.59
CA ALA A 9 -17.40 25.29 -9.54
C ALA A 9 -15.98 25.18 -10.12
N GLY A 10 -15.20 26.23 -9.91
CA GLY A 10 -13.88 26.40 -10.47
C GLY A 10 -12.99 25.28 -9.96
N THR A 11 -12.29 24.63 -10.87
CA THR A 11 -11.26 23.65 -10.54
C THR A 11 -10.21 24.33 -9.66
N ASP A 12 -10.15 24.02 -8.36
CA ASP A 12 -9.06 24.50 -7.51
C ASP A 12 -7.75 23.99 -8.11
N PRO A 13 -6.85 24.87 -8.59
CA PRO A 13 -5.60 24.45 -9.21
C PRO A 13 -4.68 23.70 -8.25
N ARG A 14 -4.96 23.75 -6.95
CA ARG A 14 -4.20 23.08 -5.87
C ARG A 14 -4.75 21.70 -5.51
N ALA A 15 -5.85 21.25 -6.14
CA ALA A 15 -6.44 19.95 -5.86
C ALA A 15 -5.57 18.80 -6.38
N ASP A 16 -5.47 17.73 -5.60
CA ASP A 16 -4.67 16.53 -5.92
C ASP A 16 -5.06 15.92 -7.28
N ASN A 17 -6.35 15.95 -7.63
CA ASN A 17 -6.86 15.40 -8.89
C ASN A 17 -6.29 16.08 -10.15
N ARG A 18 -5.59 17.21 -10.03
CA ARG A 18 -4.85 17.87 -11.12
C ARG A 18 -3.55 17.15 -11.48
N HIS A 19 -3.03 16.27 -10.62
CA HIS A 19 -1.76 15.57 -10.82
C HIS A 19 -1.91 14.20 -11.51
N ARG A 20 -3.10 13.92 -12.05
CA ARG A 20 -3.44 12.68 -12.75
C ARG A 20 -4.43 12.97 -13.88
N PRO A 21 -4.63 12.04 -14.84
CA PRO A 21 -5.66 12.20 -15.85
C PRO A 21 -7.04 12.44 -15.22
N PRO A 22 -7.97 13.11 -15.93
CA PRO A 22 -7.73 13.92 -17.12
C PRO A 22 -7.23 15.34 -16.77
N GLY A 23 -6.88 15.61 -15.51
CA GLY A 23 -6.51 16.95 -15.04
C GLY A 23 -5.11 17.42 -15.45
N ARG A 24 -4.28 16.50 -15.94
CA ARG A 24 -2.91 16.73 -16.41
C ARG A 24 -2.76 16.36 -17.89
N ASP A 25 -1.89 17.10 -18.58
CA ASP A 25 -1.66 16.95 -20.02
C ASP A 25 -0.23 16.45 -20.37
N THR A 26 0.71 16.48 -19.42
CA THR A 26 2.11 16.05 -19.62
C THR A 26 2.41 14.81 -18.79
N PHE A 27 3.02 13.81 -19.43
CA PHE A 27 3.30 12.51 -18.83
C PHE A 27 4.71 12.02 -19.19
N HIS A 28 5.24 11.19 -18.31
CA HIS A 28 6.46 10.43 -18.50
C HIS A 28 6.09 9.03 -18.99
N THR A 29 6.92 8.48 -19.86
CA THR A 29 6.82 7.10 -20.34
C THR A 29 8.22 6.50 -20.31
N THR A 30 8.34 5.29 -19.78
CA THR A 30 9.63 4.59 -19.73
C THR A 30 9.42 3.09 -19.68
N THR A 31 10.39 2.34 -20.18
CA THR A 31 10.53 0.89 -19.96
C THR A 31 11.67 0.60 -18.99
N ALA A 32 12.36 1.61 -18.47
CA ALA A 32 13.36 1.42 -17.43
C ALA A 32 12.67 1.14 -16.09
N PRO A 33 13.32 0.36 -15.19
CA PRO A 33 12.84 0.23 -13.82
C PRO A 33 12.71 1.59 -13.15
N LEU A 34 11.62 1.80 -12.42
CA LEU A 34 11.44 2.99 -11.57
C LEU A 34 12.05 2.76 -10.20
N ILE A 35 12.27 3.84 -9.46
CA ILE A 35 12.64 3.79 -8.05
C ILE A 35 11.39 4.10 -7.24
N VAL A 36 11.04 3.23 -6.31
CA VAL A 36 9.83 3.36 -5.49
C VAL A 36 10.22 3.41 -4.01
N THR A 37 9.61 4.30 -3.24
CA THR A 37 9.60 4.24 -1.77
C THR A 37 8.31 3.53 -1.33
N PRO A 38 8.33 2.20 -1.15
CA PRO A 38 7.19 1.45 -0.65
C PRO A 38 7.06 1.61 0.86
N THR A 39 6.10 2.43 1.25
CA THR A 39 5.90 2.77 2.64
C THR A 39 4.70 2.01 3.20
N PHE A 40 4.95 0.97 3.97
CA PHE A 40 3.93 0.30 4.75
C PHE A 40 3.63 1.10 6.02
N LEU A 41 2.34 1.19 6.32
CA LEU A 41 1.83 2.07 7.35
C LEU A 41 1.03 1.29 8.37
N THR A 42 1.16 1.69 9.61
CA THR A 42 0.26 1.27 10.68
C THR A 42 -0.35 2.51 11.31
N ARG A 43 -1.67 2.47 11.57
CA ARG A 43 -2.37 3.62 12.10
C ARG A 43 -1.95 3.95 13.53
N ALA A 44 -1.98 5.22 13.88
CA ALA A 44 -2.02 5.63 15.28
C ALA A 44 -3.25 4.99 15.96
N ASP A 45 -3.01 4.17 16.98
CA ASP A 45 -4.03 3.52 17.79
C ASP A 45 -3.49 3.20 19.19
N ASN A 46 -4.35 2.63 20.04
CA ASN A 46 -4.03 2.30 21.43
C ASN A 46 -3.49 0.86 21.62
N THR A 47 -3.02 0.19 20.56
CA THR A 47 -2.45 -1.16 20.69
C THR A 47 -1.10 -1.09 21.42
N PRO A 48 -0.81 -1.95 22.41
CA PRO A 48 0.45 -1.94 23.14
C PRO A 48 1.69 -2.10 22.26
N ARG A 49 2.83 -1.52 22.67
CA ARG A 49 4.12 -1.65 21.94
C ARG A 49 4.57 -3.11 21.76
N THR A 50 4.25 -3.99 22.71
CA THR A 50 4.56 -5.42 22.66
C THR A 50 3.80 -6.17 21.57
N GLU A 51 2.68 -5.64 21.11
CA GLU A 51 1.84 -6.23 20.07
C GLU A 51 2.04 -5.55 18.70
N ARG A 52 2.28 -4.23 18.70
CA ARG A 52 2.56 -3.47 17.49
C ARG A 52 3.66 -2.45 17.75
N GLN A 53 4.68 -2.47 16.91
CA GLN A 53 5.78 -1.50 17.02
C GLN A 53 5.29 -0.06 16.83
N ILE A 54 6.06 0.88 17.39
CA ILE A 54 5.89 2.31 17.26
C ILE A 54 7.28 2.89 16.93
N ASP A 55 7.35 3.72 15.90
CA ASP A 55 8.53 4.51 15.53
C ASP A 55 8.77 5.60 16.58
N GLU A 56 10.04 5.92 16.82
CA GLU A 56 10.42 7.03 17.70
C GLU A 56 9.76 8.34 17.24
N GLY A 57 9.20 9.09 18.19
CA GLY A 57 8.50 10.35 17.96
C GLY A 57 7.13 10.23 17.28
N SER A 58 6.63 9.02 17.03
CA SER A 58 5.34 8.76 16.38
C SER A 58 4.22 8.47 17.38
N ASN A 59 2.98 8.28 16.88
CA ASN A 59 1.79 8.10 17.71
C ASN A 59 1.58 9.25 18.73
N LYS A 60 1.69 10.49 18.26
CA LYS A 60 1.62 11.68 19.11
C LYS A 60 0.26 11.86 19.78
N GLY A 61 0.29 12.40 21.00
CA GLY A 61 -0.91 12.83 21.72
C GLY A 61 -1.32 14.28 21.42
N HIS A 62 -2.43 14.74 22.01
CA HIS A 62 -2.99 16.08 21.76
C HIS A 62 -2.03 17.25 22.05
N GLN A 63 -1.03 17.02 22.89
CA GLN A 63 0.02 18.00 23.20
C GLN A 63 1.20 17.96 22.21
N GLY A 64 1.14 17.11 21.18
CA GLY A 64 2.20 16.93 20.18
C GLY A 64 3.41 16.15 20.68
N GLN A 65 3.31 15.52 21.85
CA GLN A 65 4.33 14.66 22.45
C GLN A 65 4.08 13.20 22.09
N GLU A 66 5.13 12.38 22.01
CA GLU A 66 5.02 10.94 21.82
C GLU A 66 4.28 10.29 23.01
N LEU A 67 3.39 9.32 22.72
CA LEU A 67 2.76 8.50 23.73
C LEU A 67 3.58 7.22 23.94
N GLU A 68 4.17 7.09 25.12
CA GLU A 68 4.95 5.90 25.50
C GLU A 68 4.06 4.65 25.60
N SER A 69 2.90 4.79 26.25
CA SER A 69 1.94 3.71 26.54
C SER A 69 0.52 4.09 26.10
N PRO A 70 0.23 4.08 24.79
CA PRO A 70 -1.07 4.52 24.26
C PRO A 70 -2.25 3.64 24.73
N GLU A 71 -2.00 2.41 25.16
CA GLU A 71 -2.99 1.52 25.78
C GLU A 71 -3.43 1.97 27.18
N ALA A 72 -2.56 2.67 27.91
CA ALA A 72 -2.85 3.18 29.26
C ALA A 72 -3.57 4.52 29.21
N GLU A 73 -3.33 5.31 28.15
CA GLU A 73 -3.88 6.65 27.95
C GLU A 73 -4.56 6.78 26.57
N PRO A 74 -5.55 5.93 26.23
CA PRO A 74 -6.14 5.90 24.88
C PRO A 74 -6.85 7.21 24.49
N ASN A 75 -7.28 8.00 25.49
CA ASN A 75 -7.92 9.30 25.28
C ASN A 75 -6.92 10.41 24.91
N GLU A 76 -5.61 10.15 24.97
CA GLU A 76 -4.60 11.12 24.58
C GLU A 76 -4.19 11.00 23.12
N VAL A 77 -4.52 9.88 22.42
CA VAL A 77 -4.18 9.66 21.01
C VAL A 77 -4.76 10.77 20.15
N ALA A 78 -3.88 11.57 19.50
CA ALA A 78 -4.30 12.81 18.86
C ALA A 78 -5.28 12.62 17.69
N LEU A 79 -5.10 11.54 16.94
CA LEU A 79 -5.89 11.29 15.74
C LEU A 79 -7.33 10.89 16.08
N GLU A 80 -7.50 9.85 16.89
CA GLU A 80 -8.82 9.31 17.24
C GLU A 80 -8.78 8.59 18.58
N THR A 81 -9.59 9.06 19.52
CA THR A 81 -9.64 8.56 20.90
C THR A 81 -10.62 7.41 21.08
N ASN A 82 -11.59 7.25 20.17
CA ASN A 82 -12.53 6.13 20.17
C ASN A 82 -11.95 4.96 19.34
N PRO A 83 -11.58 3.83 19.97
CA PRO A 83 -11.01 2.68 19.25
C PRO A 83 -11.94 2.11 18.18
N ASN A 84 -13.26 2.29 18.31
CA ASN A 84 -14.24 1.84 17.32
C ASN A 84 -14.22 2.68 16.04
N LEU A 85 -13.71 3.91 16.08
CA LEU A 85 -13.62 4.83 14.94
C LEU A 85 -12.19 4.96 14.39
N SER A 86 -11.18 4.52 15.15
CA SER A 86 -9.76 4.70 14.84
C SER A 86 -9.38 4.35 13.40
N LEU A 87 -9.85 3.21 12.88
CA LEU A 87 -9.54 2.81 11.50
C LEU A 87 -10.23 3.69 10.45
N GLU A 88 -11.50 4.06 10.69
CA GLU A 88 -12.29 4.87 9.76
C GLU A 88 -11.71 6.28 9.67
N HIS A 89 -11.47 6.91 10.82
CA HIS A 89 -10.88 8.24 10.90
C HIS A 89 -9.47 8.24 10.33
N TRP A 90 -8.66 7.22 10.60
CA TRP A 90 -7.34 7.09 9.96
C TRP A 90 -7.41 7.02 8.44
N ASN A 91 -8.34 6.25 7.88
CA ASN A 91 -8.54 6.18 6.44
C ASN A 91 -8.94 7.54 5.85
N GLU A 92 -9.86 8.25 6.50
CA GLU A 92 -10.26 9.59 6.06
C GLU A 92 -9.11 10.59 6.14
N TYR A 93 -8.38 10.61 7.26
CA TYR A 93 -7.27 11.52 7.47
C TYR A 93 -6.16 11.26 6.46
N TRP A 94 -5.74 10.00 6.32
CA TRP A 94 -4.67 9.62 5.41
C TRP A 94 -5.03 9.98 3.96
N ARG A 95 -6.26 9.70 3.52
CA ARG A 95 -6.68 9.99 2.14
C ARG A 95 -6.98 11.45 1.88
N LYS A 96 -7.70 12.12 2.79
CA LYS A 96 -8.33 13.42 2.53
C LYS A 96 -7.52 14.59 3.08
N VAL A 97 -6.60 14.36 4.01
CA VAL A 97 -5.79 15.40 4.67
C VAL A 97 -4.30 15.22 4.40
N HIS A 98 -3.75 14.04 4.68
CA HIS A 98 -2.32 13.77 4.52
C HIS A 98 -1.91 13.62 3.05
N GLY A 99 -2.58 12.74 2.32
CA GLY A 99 -2.25 12.41 0.92
C GLY A 99 -2.13 13.61 -0.01
N PRO A 100 -3.09 14.57 0.00
CA PRO A 100 -3.01 15.76 -0.84
C PRO A 100 -1.76 16.62 -0.63
N LYS A 101 -1.08 16.52 0.53
CA LYS A 101 0.14 17.28 0.81
C LYS A 101 1.31 16.89 -0.10
N PHE A 102 1.36 15.65 -0.61
CA PHE A 102 2.38 15.24 -1.59
C PHE A 102 2.14 15.87 -2.98
N ALA A 103 0.89 16.20 -3.30
CA ALA A 103 0.53 16.89 -4.53
C ALA A 103 0.66 18.41 -4.40
N TYR A 104 0.51 18.94 -3.18
CA TYR A 104 0.57 20.37 -2.91
C TYR A 104 2.02 20.89 -2.86
N GLU A 105 2.33 21.86 -3.71
CA GLU A 105 3.63 22.55 -3.71
C GLU A 105 3.52 23.87 -2.92
N GLU A 106 4.25 23.96 -1.81
CA GLU A 106 4.48 25.24 -1.14
C GLU A 106 5.39 26.15 -2.00
N PRO A 107 5.31 27.49 -1.85
CA PRO A 107 6.19 28.41 -2.57
C PRO A 107 7.66 28.05 -2.40
N GLY A 108 8.36 27.80 -3.51
CA GLY A 108 9.78 27.43 -3.52
C GLY A 108 10.04 25.92 -3.42
N THR A 109 9.01 25.10 -3.44
CA THR A 109 9.11 23.63 -3.51
C THR A 109 8.76 23.13 -4.92
N ASP A 110 9.16 21.89 -5.21
CA ASP A 110 8.96 21.21 -6.48
C ASP A 110 8.70 19.71 -6.20
N ASN A 111 7.48 19.28 -6.50
CA ASN A 111 7.05 17.89 -6.34
C ASN A 111 6.95 17.18 -7.71
N GLU A 112 7.32 17.80 -8.83
CA GLU A 112 7.34 17.17 -10.15
C GLU A 112 8.12 15.85 -10.24
N PRO A 113 9.23 15.64 -9.48
CA PRO A 113 9.92 14.36 -9.51
C PRO A 113 9.12 13.16 -8.97
N VAL A 114 8.01 13.38 -8.25
CA VAL A 114 7.08 12.32 -7.84
C VAL A 114 6.25 11.89 -9.05
N LEU A 115 6.62 10.79 -9.71
CA LEU A 115 5.94 10.35 -10.92
C LEU A 115 4.61 9.65 -10.65
N ARG A 116 4.50 8.94 -9.52
CA ARG A 116 3.28 8.26 -9.10
C ARG A 116 3.19 8.28 -7.59
N TYR A 117 2.00 8.51 -7.06
CA TYR A 117 1.67 8.32 -5.66
C TYR A 117 0.29 7.66 -5.57
N ASP A 118 0.28 6.41 -5.13
CA ASP A 118 -0.95 5.70 -4.78
C ASP A 118 -0.97 5.42 -3.28
N GLN A 119 -2.16 5.59 -2.69
CA GLN A 119 -2.46 5.13 -1.34
C GLN A 119 -3.31 3.86 -1.44
N VAL A 120 -2.81 2.76 -0.90
CA VAL A 120 -3.53 1.49 -0.81
C VAL A 120 -4.00 1.31 0.63
N HIS A 121 -5.30 1.43 0.83
CA HIS A 121 -5.94 1.29 2.14
C HIS A 121 -6.42 -0.14 2.32
N ARG A 122 -5.92 -0.86 3.34
CA ARG A 122 -6.36 -2.24 3.59
C ARG A 122 -7.86 -2.29 3.84
N VAL A 123 -8.55 -3.23 3.19
CA VAL A 123 -9.96 -3.50 3.43
C VAL A 123 -10.10 -4.77 4.26
N ALA A 124 -10.70 -4.65 5.44
CA ALA A 124 -10.81 -5.78 6.38
C ALA A 124 -11.66 -6.95 5.84
N GLY A 125 -12.66 -6.66 4.99
CA GLY A 125 -13.51 -7.68 4.37
C GLY A 125 -12.94 -8.30 3.10
N GLY A 126 -11.78 -7.88 2.64
CA GLY A 126 -11.14 -8.48 1.47
C GLY A 126 -10.15 -9.60 1.84
N PRO A 127 -9.76 -10.45 0.87
CA PRO A 127 -8.84 -11.56 1.11
C PRO A 127 -7.53 -11.14 1.80
N SER A 128 -7.04 -11.99 2.70
CA SER A 128 -5.71 -11.89 3.29
C SER A 128 -5.10 -13.28 3.52
N SER A 129 -3.80 -13.36 3.74
CA SER A 129 -3.11 -14.62 4.06
C SER A 129 -3.67 -15.33 5.29
N PHE A 130 -4.34 -14.62 6.20
CA PHE A 130 -4.93 -15.17 7.42
C PHE A 130 -6.38 -15.62 7.27
N PHE A 131 -7.09 -15.05 6.29
CA PHE A 131 -8.48 -15.42 5.98
C PHE A 131 -8.71 -15.23 4.49
N HIS A 132 -8.56 -16.32 3.75
CA HIS A 132 -8.56 -16.34 2.30
C HIS A 132 -9.74 -17.15 1.75
N PRO A 133 -10.20 -16.86 0.53
CA PRO A 133 -11.24 -17.66 -0.11
C PRO A 133 -10.73 -19.10 -0.41
N PRO A 134 -11.65 -20.06 -0.62
CA PRO A 134 -13.11 -19.89 -0.62
C PRO A 134 -13.70 -19.79 0.79
N TYR A 135 -14.61 -18.83 0.98
CA TYR A 135 -15.35 -18.69 2.23
C TYR A 135 -16.47 -19.72 2.30
N ARG A 136 -16.69 -20.30 3.48
CA ARG A 136 -17.70 -21.34 3.71
C ARG A 136 -18.69 -20.89 4.78
N ALA A 137 -19.96 -21.20 4.57
CA ALA A 137 -20.97 -21.03 5.62
C ALA A 137 -20.64 -21.92 6.82
N MET A 138 -20.75 -21.37 8.03
CA MET A 138 -20.62 -22.14 9.26
C MET A 138 -21.83 -23.07 9.38
N THR A 139 -21.58 -24.37 9.22
CA THR A 139 -22.63 -25.40 9.18
C THR A 139 -22.37 -26.51 10.19
N GLN A 140 -23.45 -27.13 10.65
CA GLN A 140 -23.45 -28.34 11.46
C GLN A 140 -23.28 -29.58 10.57
N PRO A 141 -22.97 -30.77 11.14
CA PRO A 141 -22.83 -32.00 10.36
C PRO A 141 -24.08 -32.40 9.55
N ASP A 142 -25.27 -31.91 9.92
CA ASP A 142 -26.52 -32.14 9.19
C ASP A 142 -26.72 -31.17 8.00
N GLY A 143 -25.74 -30.29 7.72
CA GLY A 143 -25.75 -29.32 6.63
C GLY A 143 -26.51 -28.03 6.91
N LYS A 144 -27.08 -27.85 8.12
CA LYS A 144 -27.74 -26.59 8.50
C LYS A 144 -26.75 -25.58 9.05
N LEU A 145 -27.13 -24.30 9.03
CA LEU A 145 -26.37 -23.25 9.68
C LEU A 145 -26.28 -23.50 11.21
N VAL A 146 -25.18 -23.07 11.82
CA VAL A 146 -25.02 -23.11 13.28
C VAL A 146 -26.13 -22.31 13.98
N ALA A 147 -26.68 -22.85 15.07
CA ALA A 147 -27.72 -22.19 15.85
C ALA A 147 -27.18 -21.11 16.81
N ASP A 148 -25.88 -21.14 17.06
CA ASP A 148 -25.14 -20.33 18.03
C ASP A 148 -23.95 -19.60 17.39
N PRO A 149 -24.15 -18.77 16.35
CA PRO A 149 -23.05 -18.12 15.64
C PRO A 149 -22.17 -17.25 16.56
N TRP A 150 -22.73 -16.69 17.64
CA TRP A 150 -22.00 -15.91 18.63
C TRP A 150 -20.92 -16.72 19.38
N ALA A 151 -21.08 -18.05 19.49
CA ALA A 151 -20.13 -18.94 20.15
C ALA A 151 -19.08 -19.51 19.18
N GLN A 152 -19.27 -19.31 17.87
CA GLN A 152 -18.49 -19.92 16.79
C GLN A 152 -17.66 -18.88 16.01
N VAL A 153 -17.63 -17.62 16.46
CA VAL A 153 -16.91 -16.54 15.77
C VAL A 153 -15.40 -16.86 15.77
N PRO A 154 -14.75 -17.00 14.61
CA PRO A 154 -13.33 -17.27 14.55
C PRO A 154 -12.53 -16.10 15.11
N ALA A 155 -11.39 -16.39 15.74
CA ALA A 155 -10.46 -15.36 16.18
C ALA A 155 -9.98 -14.53 14.99
N TYR A 156 -10.10 -13.21 15.10
CA TYR A 156 -9.64 -12.30 14.05
C TYR A 156 -8.11 -12.22 14.05
N GLN A 157 -7.53 -12.43 12.86
CA GLN A 157 -6.11 -12.23 12.62
C GLN A 157 -5.94 -11.06 11.66
N ARG A 158 -5.21 -10.05 12.13
CA ARG A 158 -4.98 -8.79 11.43
C ARG A 158 -3.64 -8.85 10.68
N PRO A 159 -3.60 -8.56 9.37
CA PRO A 159 -2.35 -8.27 8.67
C PRO A 159 -1.57 -7.16 9.35
N ARG A 160 -0.24 -7.25 9.30
CA ARG A 160 0.64 -6.39 10.10
C ARG A 160 0.43 -4.89 9.83
N PHE A 161 0.19 -4.56 8.56
CA PHE A 161 0.07 -3.20 8.07
C PHE A 161 -1.39 -2.81 7.76
N ASP A 162 -1.75 -1.57 8.05
CA ASP A 162 -3.09 -1.00 7.77
C ASP A 162 -3.17 -0.35 6.37
N GLY A 163 -2.02 -0.03 5.77
CA GLY A 163 -1.95 0.49 4.42
C GLY A 163 -0.56 0.48 3.82
N PHE A 164 -0.50 0.89 2.56
CA PHE A 164 0.70 0.91 1.73
C PHE A 164 0.70 2.16 0.84
N ALA A 165 1.64 3.07 1.07
CA ALA A 165 1.95 4.17 0.17
C ALA A 165 2.96 3.69 -0.88
N TYR A 166 2.58 3.83 -2.13
CA TYR A 166 3.41 3.54 -3.28
C TYR A 166 3.82 4.89 -3.87
N ILE A 167 5.09 5.28 -3.82
CA ILE A 167 5.57 6.54 -4.39
C ILE A 167 6.73 6.26 -5.34
N ALA A 168 6.58 6.57 -6.63
CA ALA A 168 7.56 6.29 -7.66
C ALA A 168 8.26 7.54 -8.19
N TYR A 169 9.52 7.35 -8.56
CA TYR A 169 10.46 8.35 -9.05
C TYR A 169 11.23 7.79 -10.25
N ALA A 170 11.80 8.67 -11.08
CA ALA A 170 12.67 8.24 -12.17
C ALA A 170 14.02 7.71 -11.67
N ALA A 171 14.57 8.34 -10.62
CA ALA A 171 15.87 8.00 -10.05
C ALA A 171 15.94 8.17 -8.53
N GLU A 172 16.89 7.51 -7.88
CA GLU A 172 17.11 7.62 -6.42
C GLU A 172 17.44 9.06 -5.99
N ALA A 173 18.11 9.83 -6.86
CA ALA A 173 18.42 11.24 -6.59
C ALA A 173 17.16 12.12 -6.47
N ASP A 174 16.06 11.73 -7.13
CA ASP A 174 14.79 12.44 -7.07
C ASP A 174 14.12 12.28 -5.70
N ILE A 175 14.30 11.14 -5.03
CA ILE A 175 13.86 10.95 -3.64
C ILE A 175 14.51 12.01 -2.76
N GLN A 176 15.83 12.19 -2.88
CA GLN A 176 16.57 13.17 -2.08
C GLN A 176 16.15 14.60 -2.41
N ARG A 177 15.94 14.91 -3.69
CA ARG A 177 15.44 16.22 -4.13
C ARG A 177 14.09 16.53 -3.51
N VAL A 178 13.21 15.54 -3.43
CA VAL A 178 11.86 15.70 -2.90
C VAL A 178 11.87 15.77 -1.38
N LEU A 179 12.41 14.76 -0.70
CA LEU A 179 12.32 14.61 0.76
C LEU A 179 13.17 15.61 1.56
N LYS A 180 14.17 16.26 0.96
CA LYS A 180 14.98 17.29 1.64
C LYS A 180 14.35 18.69 1.66
N GLN A 181 13.21 18.88 0.99
CA GLN A 181 12.53 20.16 1.00
C GLN A 181 11.94 20.43 2.39
N GLU A 182 11.96 21.69 2.82
CA GLU A 182 11.52 22.08 4.16
C GLU A 182 10.08 21.66 4.48
N GLN A 183 9.20 21.66 3.47
CA GLN A 183 7.81 21.20 3.60
C GLN A 183 7.71 19.75 4.09
N TYR A 184 8.61 18.86 3.67
CA TYR A 184 8.55 17.45 4.06
C TYR A 184 8.83 17.31 5.56
N THR A 185 9.93 17.89 6.04
CA THR A 185 10.28 17.82 7.46
C THR A 185 9.25 18.50 8.35
N LYS A 186 8.76 19.69 7.97
CA LYS A 186 7.89 20.50 8.84
C LYS A 186 6.43 20.11 8.79
N ARG A 187 5.95 19.53 7.69
CA ARG A 187 4.52 19.31 7.44
C ARG A 187 4.17 17.86 7.14
N ILE A 188 5.00 17.13 6.39
CA ILE A 188 4.72 15.71 6.07
C ILE A 188 5.10 14.83 7.27
N ILE A 189 6.35 14.89 7.73
CA ILE A 189 6.83 14.06 8.85
C ILE A 189 6.06 14.37 10.14
N ALA A 190 5.78 15.64 10.42
CA ALA A 190 4.98 16.02 11.58
C ALA A 190 3.56 15.41 11.56
N ASP A 191 2.99 15.26 10.36
CA ASP A 191 1.69 14.64 10.14
C ASP A 191 1.78 13.12 10.22
N GLU A 192 2.84 12.53 9.66
CA GLU A 192 3.11 11.10 9.79
C GLU A 192 3.21 10.68 11.26
N GLN A 193 3.95 11.44 12.07
CA GLN A 193 4.08 11.20 13.51
C GLN A 193 2.77 11.32 14.29
N THR A 194 1.77 11.99 13.71
CA THR A 194 0.43 12.14 14.31
C THR A 194 -0.51 11.03 13.86
N ALA A 195 -0.50 10.69 12.56
CA ALA A 195 -1.45 9.76 11.96
C ALA A 195 -0.98 8.30 11.97
N PHE A 196 0.33 8.06 12.02
CA PHE A 196 0.92 6.73 11.95
C PHE A 196 1.67 6.40 13.24
N ARG A 197 1.67 5.12 13.59
CA ARG A 197 2.53 4.60 14.65
C ARG A 197 3.86 4.10 14.09
N LEU A 198 3.88 3.54 12.88
CA LEU A 198 5.09 3.08 12.19
C LEU A 198 4.94 3.27 10.68
N VAL A 199 6.05 3.65 10.06
CA VAL A 199 6.19 3.95 8.62
C VAL A 199 7.49 3.34 8.10
N THR A 200 7.41 2.39 7.15
CA THR A 200 8.63 1.86 6.51
C THR A 200 9.18 2.82 5.45
N ARG A 201 10.50 2.83 5.27
CA ARG A 201 11.27 3.84 4.50
C ARG A 201 12.29 3.23 3.53
N GLU A 202 12.15 1.94 3.22
CA GLU A 202 13.00 1.28 2.23
C GLU A 202 12.80 1.85 0.82
N ILE A 203 13.81 1.63 -0.01
CA ILE A 203 13.75 1.88 -1.44
C ILE A 203 13.69 0.55 -2.17
N THR A 204 12.90 0.54 -3.22
CA THR A 204 12.82 -0.58 -4.14
C THR A 204 13.06 -0.15 -5.57
N ARG A 205 13.51 -1.11 -6.37
CA ARG A 205 13.43 -1.03 -7.83
C ARG A 205 12.13 -1.68 -8.30
N GLU A 206 11.34 -0.97 -9.09
CA GLU A 206 10.12 -1.52 -9.66
C GLU A 206 10.36 -2.17 -11.01
N TYR A 207 9.77 -3.36 -11.18
CA TYR A 207 9.55 -4.01 -12.47
C TYR A 207 8.06 -4.12 -12.73
N ILE A 208 7.57 -3.39 -13.72
CA ILE A 208 6.20 -3.48 -14.21
C ILE A 208 6.16 -4.65 -15.21
N LEU A 209 5.43 -5.70 -14.87
CA LEU A 209 5.41 -6.96 -15.60
C LEU A 209 4.16 -7.07 -16.48
N LEU A 210 3.03 -6.61 -15.95
CA LEU A 210 1.78 -6.43 -16.68
C LEU A 210 1.35 -4.97 -16.48
N PRO A 211 1.45 -4.09 -17.50
CA PRO A 211 1.08 -2.68 -17.36
C PRO A 211 -0.45 -2.50 -17.33
N SER A 212 -0.91 -1.53 -16.55
CA SER A 212 -2.32 -1.13 -16.55
C SER A 212 -2.66 -0.28 -17.76
N ALA A 213 -3.70 -0.65 -18.50
CA ALA A 213 -4.22 0.19 -19.58
C ALA A 213 -4.94 1.46 -19.07
N GLN A 214 -5.53 1.40 -17.86
CA GLN A 214 -6.37 2.47 -17.31
C GLN A 214 -5.67 3.29 -16.22
N HIS A 215 -4.64 2.73 -15.58
CA HIS A 215 -3.88 3.32 -14.49
C HIS A 215 -4.73 3.80 -13.30
N ARG A 216 -5.91 3.20 -13.13
CA ARG A 216 -6.89 3.53 -12.10
C ARG A 216 -7.56 2.27 -11.57
N ASP A 217 -6.75 1.24 -11.42
CA ASP A 217 -7.25 -0.05 -10.95
C ASP A 217 -7.67 0.09 -9.48
N PRO A 218 -8.94 -0.13 -9.14
CA PRO A 218 -9.49 0.26 -7.85
C PRO A 218 -9.06 -0.65 -6.70
N ILE A 219 -8.65 -1.89 -6.97
CA ILE A 219 -8.31 -2.88 -5.95
C ILE A 219 -6.88 -3.36 -6.17
N SER A 220 -6.10 -3.47 -5.10
CA SER A 220 -4.80 -4.15 -5.11
C SER A 220 -4.81 -5.36 -4.18
N LEU A 221 -4.15 -6.42 -4.61
CA LEU A 221 -3.59 -7.46 -3.75
C LEU A 221 -2.11 -7.12 -3.54
N VAL A 222 -1.74 -6.79 -2.30
CA VAL A 222 -0.35 -6.50 -1.91
C VAL A 222 0.21 -7.74 -1.22
N LYS A 223 1.30 -8.29 -1.76
CA LYS A 223 2.03 -9.42 -1.15
C LYS A 223 3.39 -8.94 -0.67
N ILE A 224 3.69 -9.18 0.60
CA ILE A 224 4.96 -8.85 1.24
C ILE A 224 5.77 -10.13 1.35
N HIS A 225 6.94 -10.14 0.70
CA HIS A 225 7.76 -11.34 0.61
C HIS A 225 8.96 -11.26 1.54
N TYR A 226 9.11 -12.32 2.32
CA TYR A 226 10.33 -12.61 3.06
C TYR A 226 10.97 -13.84 2.44
N ARG A 227 12.27 -13.79 2.14
CA ARG A 227 13.00 -14.92 1.58
C ARG A 227 13.19 -16.02 2.62
N ARG A 228 13.31 -17.26 2.16
CA ARG A 228 13.78 -18.34 3.02
C ARG A 228 15.21 -18.04 3.54
N PRO A 229 15.56 -18.38 4.80
CA PRO A 229 16.83 -17.99 5.40
C PRO A 229 18.09 -18.43 4.65
N GLU A 230 18.01 -19.53 3.90
CA GLU A 230 19.10 -20.08 3.08
C GLU A 230 19.37 -19.30 1.78
N LEU A 231 18.45 -18.42 1.36
CA LEU A 231 18.62 -17.60 0.17
C LEU A 231 19.21 -16.23 0.51
N SER A 232 20.15 -15.76 -0.30
CA SER A 232 20.52 -14.35 -0.30
C SER A 232 19.38 -13.51 -0.89
N ARG A 233 19.32 -12.22 -0.54
CA ARG A 233 18.36 -11.27 -1.13
C ARG A 233 18.44 -11.28 -2.66
N GLU A 234 19.66 -11.24 -3.19
CA GLU A 234 19.90 -11.23 -4.63
C GLU A 234 19.39 -12.51 -5.29
N ALA A 235 19.70 -13.68 -4.74
CA ALA A 235 19.22 -14.95 -5.29
C ALA A 235 17.69 -15.06 -5.25
N PHE A 236 17.08 -14.61 -4.15
CA PHE A 236 15.63 -14.53 -3.99
C PHE A 236 15.00 -13.61 -5.05
N GLN A 237 15.51 -12.39 -5.20
CA GLN A 237 15.02 -11.41 -6.15
C GLN A 237 15.19 -11.90 -7.61
N GLN A 238 16.33 -12.51 -7.94
CA GLN A 238 16.53 -13.11 -9.26
C GLN A 238 15.52 -14.23 -9.53
N ARG A 239 15.26 -15.13 -8.57
CA ARG A 239 14.22 -16.17 -8.73
C ARG A 239 12.83 -15.54 -8.91
N LEU A 240 12.49 -14.55 -8.09
CA LEU A 240 11.19 -13.89 -8.14
C LEU A 240 10.92 -13.22 -9.50
N LEU A 241 11.93 -12.55 -10.08
CA LEU A 241 11.78 -11.83 -11.35
C LEU A 241 12.01 -12.69 -12.59
N ARG A 242 12.95 -13.63 -12.57
CA ARG A 242 13.36 -14.37 -13.78
C ARG A 242 12.72 -15.74 -13.93
N GLN A 243 12.12 -16.27 -12.87
CA GLN A 243 11.51 -17.60 -12.88
C GLN A 243 10.04 -17.53 -12.48
N HIS A 244 9.75 -16.96 -11.30
CA HIS A 244 8.39 -16.89 -10.79
C HIS A 244 7.49 -15.94 -11.61
N ALA A 245 7.97 -14.74 -11.94
CA ALA A 245 7.21 -13.80 -12.76
C ALA A 245 6.78 -14.37 -14.13
N PRO A 246 7.66 -15.01 -14.93
CA PRO A 246 7.24 -15.71 -16.14
C PRO A 246 6.18 -16.79 -15.90
N LEU A 247 6.27 -17.53 -14.80
CA LEU A 247 5.25 -18.53 -14.43
C LEU A 247 3.90 -17.87 -14.15
N VAL A 248 3.87 -16.75 -13.42
CA VAL A 248 2.65 -15.96 -13.15
C VAL A 248 2.05 -15.44 -14.46
N LEU A 249 2.87 -14.88 -15.35
CA LEU A 249 2.43 -14.34 -16.63
C LEU A 249 2.03 -15.41 -17.64
N ALA A 250 2.42 -16.66 -17.45
CA ALA A 250 1.98 -17.77 -18.30
C ALA A 250 0.57 -18.28 -17.94
N GLN A 251 0.05 -17.93 -16.75
CA GLN A 251 -1.25 -18.42 -16.29
C GLN A 251 -2.43 -17.70 -16.97
N PRO A 252 -3.41 -18.42 -17.52
CA PRO A 252 -4.65 -17.84 -18.06
C PRO A 252 -5.41 -16.94 -17.07
N ALA A 253 -5.51 -17.33 -15.79
CA ALA A 253 -6.19 -16.56 -14.77
C ALA A 253 -5.56 -15.17 -14.57
N THR A 254 -4.23 -15.04 -14.69
CA THR A 254 -3.55 -13.75 -14.60
C THR A 254 -4.07 -12.79 -15.66
N HIS A 255 -4.19 -13.23 -16.92
CA HIS A 255 -4.71 -12.38 -18.01
C HIS A 255 -6.22 -12.16 -17.98
N THR A 256 -6.94 -12.97 -17.21
CA THR A 256 -8.39 -12.84 -17.03
C THR A 256 -8.75 -11.82 -15.97
N TYR A 257 -8.06 -11.85 -14.83
CA TYR A 257 -8.43 -11.08 -13.64
C TYR A 257 -7.49 -9.92 -13.31
N VAL A 258 -6.19 -10.06 -13.60
CA VAL A 258 -5.17 -9.08 -13.20
C VAL A 258 -5.06 -8.00 -14.27
N ARG A 259 -5.23 -6.74 -13.86
CA ARG A 259 -5.10 -5.56 -14.71
C ARG A 259 -3.69 -4.97 -14.72
N ARG A 260 -2.97 -5.13 -13.61
CA ARG A 260 -1.59 -4.68 -13.43
C ARG A 260 -0.84 -5.65 -12.55
N TYR A 261 0.42 -5.92 -12.88
CA TYR A 261 1.33 -6.66 -12.01
C TYR A 261 2.68 -5.96 -11.99
N ALA A 262 3.12 -5.57 -10.80
CA ALA A 262 4.45 -5.06 -10.55
C ALA A 262 5.14 -5.79 -9.40
N GLN A 263 6.47 -5.88 -9.48
CA GLN A 263 7.33 -6.32 -8.39
C GLN A 263 8.22 -5.17 -7.94
N LEU A 264 8.33 -4.98 -6.62
CA LEU A 264 9.19 -3.99 -5.99
C LEU A 264 10.31 -4.73 -5.25
N HIS A 265 11.54 -4.60 -5.72
CA HIS A 265 12.70 -5.33 -5.20
C HIS A 265 13.48 -4.45 -4.24
N ASN A 266 13.58 -4.83 -2.97
CA ASN A 266 14.23 -4.01 -1.95
C ASN A 266 15.74 -3.85 -2.25
N ILE A 267 16.20 -2.61 -2.34
CA ILE A 267 17.60 -2.23 -2.56
C ILE A 267 18.23 -1.51 -1.34
N GLY A 268 17.50 -1.46 -0.22
CA GLY A 268 17.89 -0.85 1.06
C GLY A 268 17.27 0.52 1.30
N SER A 269 17.61 1.12 2.44
CA SER A 269 17.21 2.50 2.80
C SER A 269 18.24 3.54 2.34
N SER A 270 17.79 4.75 1.98
CA SER A 270 18.68 5.86 1.59
C SER A 270 19.04 6.85 2.70
N GLN A 271 18.38 6.81 3.87
CA GLN A 271 18.47 7.92 4.83
C GLN A 271 18.61 7.50 6.30
N GLN A 272 17.87 6.49 6.76
CA GLN A 272 17.87 6.06 8.16
C GLN A 272 17.70 4.54 8.26
N PRO A 273 18.25 3.88 9.30
CA PRO A 273 17.95 2.49 9.57
C PRO A 273 16.43 2.30 9.73
N ASP A 274 15.86 1.42 8.91
CA ASP A 274 14.47 0.98 9.04
C ASP A 274 14.51 -0.52 9.34
N PRO A 275 14.55 -0.91 10.63
CA PRO A 275 14.70 -2.31 11.00
C PRO A 275 13.52 -3.17 10.53
N GLU A 276 12.36 -2.57 10.25
CA GLU A 276 11.19 -3.31 9.79
C GLU A 276 11.14 -3.46 8.28
N GLY A 277 11.40 -2.37 7.57
CA GLY A 277 11.50 -2.39 6.14
C GLY A 277 12.69 -3.21 5.65
N GLU A 278 13.86 -3.13 6.32
CA GLU A 278 15.06 -3.90 5.94
C GLU A 278 14.78 -5.41 5.86
N LEU A 279 13.80 -5.90 6.62
CA LEU A 279 13.45 -7.32 6.62
C LEU A 279 12.65 -7.74 5.37
N ILE A 280 12.00 -6.80 4.68
CA ILE A 280 11.18 -7.07 3.49
C ILE A 280 12.10 -7.25 2.28
N ASP A 281 11.99 -8.37 1.57
CA ASP A 281 12.87 -8.67 0.43
C ASP A 281 12.31 -8.20 -0.91
N ALA A 282 11.00 -8.32 -1.07
CA ALA A 282 10.28 -7.77 -2.21
C ALA A 282 8.80 -7.61 -1.90
N ILE A 283 8.10 -6.87 -2.75
CA ILE A 283 6.65 -6.69 -2.70
C ILE A 283 6.10 -7.03 -4.09
N SER A 284 5.01 -7.78 -4.15
CA SER A 284 4.23 -7.91 -5.39
C SER A 284 2.93 -7.13 -5.24
N VAL A 285 2.63 -6.31 -6.24
CA VAL A 285 1.40 -5.52 -6.30
C VAL A 285 0.63 -5.93 -7.55
N LEU A 286 -0.49 -6.62 -7.34
CA LEU A 286 -1.41 -7.01 -8.40
C LEU A 286 -2.66 -6.15 -8.29
N ALA A 287 -3.11 -5.56 -9.39
CA ALA A 287 -4.30 -4.72 -9.40
C ALA A 287 -5.45 -5.36 -10.19
N PHE A 288 -6.69 -5.12 -9.75
CA PHE A 288 -7.89 -5.82 -10.21
C PHE A 288 -9.04 -4.84 -10.46
N ALA A 289 -10.03 -5.27 -11.25
CA ALA A 289 -11.24 -4.47 -11.49
C ALA A 289 -12.14 -4.37 -10.28
N SER A 290 -12.18 -5.44 -9.49
CA SER A 290 -13.15 -5.66 -8.43
C SER A 290 -12.58 -6.60 -7.37
N MET A 291 -13.20 -6.65 -6.19
CA MET A 291 -12.80 -7.60 -5.14
C MET A 291 -13.08 -9.06 -5.56
N ASN A 292 -14.18 -9.30 -6.28
CA ASN A 292 -14.53 -10.62 -6.78
C ASN A 292 -13.47 -11.18 -7.74
N ASP A 293 -12.86 -10.33 -8.58
CA ASP A 293 -11.76 -10.75 -9.45
C ASP A 293 -10.55 -11.23 -8.62
N VAL A 294 -10.29 -10.62 -7.46
CA VAL A 294 -9.24 -11.08 -6.54
C VAL A 294 -9.61 -12.45 -5.98
N GLU A 295 -10.85 -12.62 -5.53
CA GLU A 295 -11.32 -13.88 -4.95
C GLU A 295 -11.26 -15.02 -5.96
N ASP A 296 -11.79 -14.80 -7.17
CA ASP A 296 -11.78 -15.76 -8.27
C ASP A 296 -10.35 -16.10 -8.70
N TYR A 297 -9.46 -15.11 -8.76
CA TYR A 297 -8.04 -15.35 -9.00
C TYR A 297 -7.44 -16.25 -7.92
N LEU A 298 -7.64 -15.94 -6.64
CA LEU A 298 -7.04 -16.68 -5.51
C LEU A 298 -7.56 -18.13 -5.38
N VAL A 299 -8.77 -18.44 -5.84
CA VAL A 299 -9.31 -19.83 -5.78
C VAL A 299 -9.03 -20.65 -7.05
N SER A 300 -8.49 -20.03 -8.09
CA SER A 300 -8.17 -20.70 -9.36
C SER A 300 -7.11 -21.79 -9.21
N GLU A 301 -7.11 -22.77 -10.11
CA GLU A 301 -6.03 -23.78 -10.22
C GLU A 301 -4.69 -23.13 -10.57
N ASP A 302 -4.74 -22.13 -11.45
CA ASP A 302 -3.60 -21.33 -11.89
C ASP A 302 -2.92 -20.63 -10.71
N TYR A 303 -3.69 -20.01 -9.81
CA TYR A 303 -3.12 -19.40 -8.61
C TYR A 303 -2.59 -20.43 -7.63
N ARG A 304 -3.19 -21.62 -7.53
CA ARG A 304 -2.62 -22.71 -6.72
C ARG A 304 -1.25 -23.13 -7.24
N THR A 305 -1.04 -23.15 -8.55
CA THR A 305 0.29 -23.37 -9.17
C THR A 305 1.27 -22.25 -8.82
N ILE A 306 0.84 -20.99 -8.92
CA ILE A 306 1.65 -19.82 -8.54
C ILE A 306 2.06 -19.88 -7.06
N ALA A 307 1.09 -20.11 -6.17
CA ALA A 307 1.32 -20.16 -4.73
C ALA A 307 2.26 -21.31 -4.33
N ALA A 308 2.16 -22.46 -5.01
CA ALA A 308 3.05 -23.59 -4.79
C ALA A 308 4.51 -23.26 -5.16
N ASP A 309 4.75 -22.63 -6.31
CA ASP A 309 6.11 -22.19 -6.69
C ASP A 309 6.63 -21.11 -5.73
N GLU A 310 5.80 -20.14 -5.36
CA GLU A 310 6.18 -19.09 -4.40
C GLU A 310 6.64 -19.67 -3.04
N ALA A 311 5.94 -20.70 -2.56
CA ALA A 311 6.26 -21.38 -1.29
C ALA A 311 7.63 -22.09 -1.30
N GLU A 312 8.22 -22.36 -2.47
CA GLU A 312 9.53 -23.00 -2.54
C GLU A 312 10.68 -22.07 -2.09
N PHE A 313 10.51 -20.76 -2.22
CA PHE A 313 11.58 -19.78 -2.01
C PHE A 313 11.23 -18.61 -1.08
N THR A 314 9.96 -18.49 -0.66
CA THR A 314 9.51 -17.56 0.37
C THR A 314 9.40 -18.24 1.74
N ASP A 315 9.61 -17.47 2.81
CA ASP A 315 9.19 -17.85 4.15
C ASP A 315 7.67 -17.62 4.26
N ILE A 316 6.90 -18.68 4.07
CA ILE A 316 5.43 -18.63 4.09
C ILE A 316 4.84 -18.27 5.45
N GLY A 317 5.57 -18.52 6.54
CA GLY A 317 5.10 -18.22 7.89
C GLY A 317 5.23 -16.73 8.22
N ARG A 318 6.13 -16.04 7.51
CA ARG A 318 6.41 -14.62 7.69
C ARG A 318 5.81 -13.74 6.58
N SER A 319 5.73 -14.26 5.36
CA SER A 319 5.14 -13.56 4.22
C SER A 319 3.64 -13.44 4.40
N GLU A 320 3.11 -12.28 4.05
CA GLU A 320 1.68 -12.01 4.15
C GLU A 320 1.16 -11.36 2.88
N TYR A 321 -0.15 -11.47 2.67
CA TYR A 321 -0.83 -10.66 1.68
C TYR A 321 -2.14 -10.12 2.22
N TRP A 322 -2.58 -9.02 1.65
CA TRP A 322 -3.86 -8.42 1.96
C TRP A 322 -4.35 -7.58 0.78
N THR A 323 -5.67 -7.40 0.70
CA THR A 323 -6.29 -6.55 -0.31
C THR A 323 -6.57 -5.15 0.20
N GLY A 324 -6.50 -4.17 -0.69
CA GLY A 324 -6.84 -2.79 -0.38
C GLY A 324 -7.48 -2.03 -1.53
N ILE A 325 -8.09 -0.90 -1.18
CA ILE A 325 -8.61 0.08 -2.14
C ILE A 325 -7.47 1.02 -2.53
N ASN A 326 -7.32 1.23 -3.83
CA ASN A 326 -6.31 2.12 -4.39
C ASN A 326 -6.89 3.53 -4.62
N TYR A 327 -6.21 4.53 -4.07
CA TYR A 327 -6.41 5.91 -4.43
C TYR A 327 -5.15 6.45 -5.11
N SER A 328 -5.27 6.70 -6.41
CA SER A 328 -4.21 7.42 -7.13
C SER A 328 -4.32 8.91 -6.83
N VAL A 329 -3.30 9.43 -6.15
CA VAL A 329 -3.16 10.85 -5.78
C VAL A 329 -2.38 11.57 -6.87
N ILE A 330 -1.21 11.04 -7.24
CA ILE A 330 -0.38 11.54 -8.35
C ILE A 330 -0.23 10.41 -9.36
N ASN A 331 -0.41 10.72 -10.64
CA ASN A 331 -0.07 9.80 -11.71
C ASN A 331 0.35 10.57 -12.96
N ARG A 332 1.67 10.64 -13.13
CA ARG A 332 2.36 11.29 -14.24
C ARG A 332 2.98 10.27 -15.20
N LEU A 333 2.60 8.99 -15.11
CA LEU A 333 3.11 7.90 -15.95
C LEU A 333 2.03 7.45 -16.93
N LEU A 334 2.13 7.82 -18.21
CA LEU A 334 1.22 7.36 -19.28
C LEU A 334 1.91 7.34 -20.64
N PRO A 335 1.67 6.31 -21.48
CA PRO A 335 1.15 5.00 -21.07
C PRO A 335 2.14 4.31 -20.13
N GLU A 336 1.66 3.36 -19.33
CA GLU A 336 2.51 2.48 -18.53
C GLU A 336 2.99 1.37 -19.46
N LEU A 337 4.29 1.11 -19.44
CA LEU A 337 4.93 0.10 -20.27
C LEU A 337 5.55 -0.97 -19.38
N ALA A 338 5.59 -2.20 -19.89
CA ALA A 338 6.35 -3.25 -19.24
C ALA A 338 7.83 -2.85 -19.14
N THR A 339 8.43 -3.12 -17.99
CA THR A 339 9.85 -2.87 -17.75
C THR A 339 10.68 -3.84 -18.58
N VAL A 340 11.77 -3.33 -19.17
CA VAL A 340 12.83 -4.16 -19.78
C VAL A 340 13.83 -4.48 -18.67
N TYR A 341 14.03 -5.76 -18.40
CA TYR A 341 14.95 -6.25 -17.38
C TYR A 341 15.81 -7.37 -17.94
#